data_AF-A0A354X7G7-F1
#
_entry.id   AF-A0A354X7G7-F1
#
_cell.length_a   1.000
_cell.length_b   1.000
_cell.length_c   1.000
_cell.angle_alpha   90.00
_cell.angle_beta   90.00
_cell.angle_gamma   90.00
#
_symmetry.space_group_name_H-M   'P 1'
#
loop_
_entity.id
_entity.type
_entity.pdbx_description
1 polymer ?
#
loop_
_entity_poly.entity_id
_entity_poly.type
_entity_poly.pdbx_seq_one_letter_code
_entity_poly.pdbx_strand_id
1 'polypeptide(L)'
;MGMLFFLFSPAYGESSDKGMKQVENNRFWRTDKFIYFKEKLTVALLIRQQEPLYNLSGVLFKITSNDQSDRLFLIDWQKDASQADLFVLYNNSVKKYPIPVDSAFIRNKTPVRLDIDFKTDEALFTLGNNSIVLHHLRFSIHNGYRFSLLPQLAYSDDPEFRPRLDVSGVTVQVSQSKVNSTVWIWFLVIICVDVIIFFLIHRVRRKRKGRFQHENDMVVQQPDALSEVVLPVKSAVYLFGRFHVYDARGEDITKSFSPLLKEILCLLIIYSQRNGISFDKLKEFLWADKGDASARNNRAVYFGRLKGILEKLGTFDINNDTGYWKLRSSDIFIDYFRYKELLAKDSMNKADIEELLAVVSNGNLLPTTDYEWMDPFKDEASNETIETLLRVAANLNMQDDTRLILKLADIIFKFDYLNEHALYLKCKAYGVLGQHAGAKNAYDKFVEEYKRAYGTAFNVPFNDLDSKCTCHHRP
;
A
#
# COMPACT_ATOMS: atom_id res chain seq x y z
N MET A 1 -1.63 56.08 20.40
CA MET A 1 -0.47 56.91 19.98
C MET A 1 0.77 56.05 20.15
N GLY A 2 1.63 55.76 19.19
CA GLY A 2 1.69 56.04 17.76
C GLY A 2 2.74 55.09 17.16
N MET A 3 2.46 54.58 15.97
CA MET A 3 3.44 53.87 15.12
C MET A 3 4.56 54.83 14.73
N LEU A 4 5.77 54.30 14.55
CA LEU A 4 6.75 54.80 13.57
C LEU A 4 7.72 53.66 13.25
N PHE A 5 7.30 52.80 12.33
CA PHE A 5 8.20 51.97 11.54
C PHE A 5 8.75 52.85 10.42
N PHE A 6 10.07 53.01 10.38
CA PHE A 6 10.76 53.65 9.26
C PHE A 6 10.75 52.74 8.02
N LEU A 7 10.46 53.41 6.92
CA LEU A 7 10.25 52.94 5.56
C LEU A 7 11.56 52.39 4.96
N PHE A 8 11.49 51.19 4.39
CA PHE A 8 12.21 50.87 3.15
C PHE A 8 11.16 50.49 2.11
N SER A 9 11.01 51.37 1.12
CA SER A 9 10.10 51.19 -0.02
C SER A 9 10.82 50.36 -1.09
N PRO A 10 10.27 49.23 -1.56
CA PRO A 10 10.73 48.62 -2.80
C PRO A 10 9.90 49.20 -3.94
N ALA A 11 10.51 50.11 -4.70
CA ALA A 11 9.98 50.51 -6.00
C ALA A 11 10.33 49.42 -7.04
N TYR A 12 9.32 49.08 -7.85
CA TYR A 12 9.30 48.23 -9.05
C TYR A 12 8.88 46.76 -8.88
N GLY A 13 7.60 46.51 -9.23
CA GLY A 13 7.11 45.23 -9.74
C GLY A 13 6.46 44.29 -8.73
N GLU A 14 5.48 44.75 -7.96
CA GLU A 14 4.50 43.85 -7.34
C GLU A 14 3.68 43.14 -8.44
N SER A 15 4.01 41.88 -8.71
CA SER A 15 2.95 40.88 -8.89
C SER A 15 3.03 39.93 -7.71
N SER A 16 2.24 40.20 -6.67
CA SER A 16 1.86 39.15 -5.72
C SER A 16 1.13 38.08 -6.52
N ASP A 17 1.87 37.08 -7.00
CA ASP A 17 1.32 35.97 -7.76
C ASP A 17 0.54 35.10 -6.77
N LYS A 18 -0.75 35.44 -6.60
CA LYS A 18 -1.70 34.82 -5.68
C LYS A 18 -1.84 33.34 -6.04
N GLY A 19 -0.95 32.53 -5.48
CA GLY A 19 -0.85 31.12 -5.81
C GLY A 19 0.52 30.51 -5.51
N MET A 20 1.59 31.27 -5.34
CA MET A 20 2.92 30.69 -5.08
C MET A 20 3.18 30.50 -3.58
N LYS A 21 3.68 29.32 -3.16
CA LYS A 21 4.13 29.01 -1.79
C LYS A 21 5.65 28.97 -1.73
N GLN A 22 6.24 29.65 -0.75
CA GLN A 22 7.67 29.53 -0.47
C GLN A 22 7.99 28.14 0.14
N VAL A 23 9.05 27.51 -0.36
CA VAL A 23 9.54 26.20 0.07
C VAL A 23 10.84 26.38 0.87
N GLU A 24 11.02 25.59 1.92
CA GLU A 24 12.27 25.58 2.70
C GLU A 24 13.45 25.13 1.82
N ASN A 25 14.52 25.94 1.77
CA ASN A 25 15.68 25.71 0.90
C ASN A 25 16.37 24.36 1.14
N ASN A 26 16.43 23.90 2.40
CA ASN A 26 17.04 22.61 2.76
C ASN A 26 16.34 21.40 2.13
N ARG A 27 15.04 21.50 1.83
CA ARG A 27 14.25 20.46 1.17
C ARG A 27 14.39 20.44 -0.35
N PHE A 28 15.02 21.46 -0.94
CA PHE A 28 15.06 21.66 -2.39
C PHE A 28 16.44 21.40 -3.00
N TRP A 29 17.52 21.84 -2.33
CA TRP A 29 18.88 21.84 -2.93
C TRP A 29 19.75 20.63 -2.58
N ARG A 30 19.42 19.88 -1.51
CA ARG A 30 20.27 18.81 -0.95
C ARG A 30 19.49 17.52 -0.69
N THR A 31 18.62 17.15 -1.63
CA THR A 31 17.85 15.91 -1.50
C THR A 31 18.20 14.90 -2.58
N ASP A 32 18.40 13.65 -2.19
CA ASP A 32 18.44 12.50 -3.12
C ASP A 32 17.07 12.18 -3.73
N LYS A 33 16.05 12.97 -3.41
CA LYS A 33 14.67 12.81 -3.84
C LYS A 33 14.37 13.72 -5.02
N PHE A 34 13.60 13.18 -5.97
CA PHE A 34 13.00 13.97 -7.05
C PHE A 34 11.73 14.68 -6.56
N ILE A 35 11.59 15.95 -6.93
CA ILE A 35 10.46 16.81 -6.59
C ILE A 35 9.55 16.93 -7.81
N TYR A 36 8.24 16.77 -7.60
CA TYR A 36 7.24 16.85 -8.65
C TYR A 36 6.50 18.19 -8.57
N PHE A 37 6.36 18.86 -9.71
CA PHE A 37 5.72 20.17 -9.80
C PHE A 37 4.44 20.07 -10.62
N LYS A 38 3.38 20.74 -10.13
CA LYS A 38 2.07 20.72 -10.78
C LYS A 38 1.94 21.75 -11.91
N GLU A 39 2.71 22.82 -11.84
CA GLU A 39 2.55 23.96 -12.75
C GLU A 39 3.82 24.81 -12.81
N LYS A 40 4.08 25.65 -11.81
CA LYS A 40 5.18 26.63 -11.84
C LYS A 40 6.15 26.47 -10.69
N LEU A 41 7.41 26.80 -10.98
CA LEU A 41 8.51 26.95 -10.02
C LEU A 41 9.21 28.27 -10.30
N THR A 42 9.52 29.00 -9.24
CA THR A 42 10.41 30.14 -9.25
C THR A 42 11.58 29.85 -8.33
N VAL A 43 12.79 29.97 -8.86
CA VAL A 43 14.02 30.04 -8.08
C VAL A 43 14.61 31.43 -8.22
N ALA A 44 14.86 32.12 -7.12
CA ALA A 44 15.54 33.41 -7.12
C ALA A 44 16.73 33.40 -6.15
N LEU A 45 17.83 34.04 -6.54
CA LEU A 45 19.04 34.16 -5.72
C LEU A 45 19.79 35.44 -6.05
N LEU A 46 20.74 35.82 -5.21
CA LEU A 46 21.65 36.93 -5.44
C LEU A 46 23.07 36.38 -5.61
N ILE A 47 23.74 36.76 -6.70
CA ILE A 47 25.16 36.47 -6.92
C ILE A 47 26.01 37.71 -6.67
N ARG A 48 27.22 37.52 -6.14
CA ARG A 48 28.23 38.57 -6.03
C ARG A 48 29.63 37.98 -6.19
N GLN A 49 30.53 38.73 -6.79
CA GLN A 49 31.95 38.40 -6.86
C GLN A 49 32.63 38.43 -5.49
N GLN A 50 33.41 37.41 -5.14
CA GLN A 50 34.24 37.43 -3.92
C GLN A 50 35.64 38.00 -4.16
N GLU A 51 36.28 37.69 -5.29
CA GLU A 51 37.62 38.16 -5.64
C GLU A 51 37.63 38.85 -7.01
N PRO A 52 38.40 39.94 -7.21
CA PRO A 52 38.47 40.65 -8.50
C PRO A 52 39.09 39.75 -9.57
N LEU A 53 38.23 39.18 -10.41
CA LEU A 53 38.56 38.29 -11.52
C LEU A 53 38.38 39.03 -12.83
N TYR A 54 39.28 38.75 -13.78
CA TYR A 54 39.17 39.24 -15.15
C TYR A 54 38.15 38.45 -15.96
N ASN A 55 38.02 37.15 -15.71
CA ASN A 55 37.03 36.28 -16.38
C ASN A 55 36.30 35.44 -15.32
N LEU A 56 35.00 35.26 -15.53
CA LEU A 56 34.14 34.42 -14.72
C LEU A 56 33.44 33.42 -15.64
N SER A 57 33.75 32.14 -15.47
CA SER A 57 33.01 31.04 -16.09
C SER A 57 32.61 30.04 -15.02
N GLY A 58 31.35 29.63 -14.97
CA GLY A 58 30.88 28.71 -13.94
C GLY A 58 29.44 28.23 -14.12
N VAL A 59 29.13 27.08 -13.54
CA VAL A 59 27.77 26.54 -13.52
C VAL A 59 26.94 27.30 -12.47
N LEU A 60 25.75 27.73 -12.84
CA LEU A 60 24.78 28.33 -11.92
C LEU A 60 23.81 27.28 -11.38
N PHE A 61 23.23 26.48 -12.27
CA PHE A 61 22.22 25.47 -11.93
C PHE A 61 22.50 24.17 -12.67
N LYS A 62 22.25 23.06 -11.99
CA LYS A 62 22.03 21.76 -12.60
C LYS A 62 20.65 21.25 -12.21
N ILE A 63 19.88 20.83 -13.21
CA ILE A 63 18.56 20.24 -13.01
C ILE A 63 18.58 18.84 -13.61
N THR A 64 18.46 17.82 -12.77
CA THR A 64 18.42 16.42 -13.17
C THR A 64 16.98 15.92 -13.12
N SER A 65 16.49 15.34 -14.21
CA SER A 65 15.19 14.64 -14.25
C SER A 65 15.33 13.17 -13.82
N ASN A 66 14.22 12.55 -13.44
CA ASN A 66 14.14 11.13 -13.07
C ASN A 66 14.54 10.17 -14.22
N ASP A 67 14.43 10.59 -15.47
CA ASP A 67 14.95 9.91 -16.66
C ASP A 67 16.48 10.06 -16.85
N GLN A 68 17.17 10.62 -15.85
CA GLN A 68 18.60 10.93 -15.87
C GLN A 68 19.02 11.99 -16.89
N SER A 69 18.08 12.74 -17.47
CA SER A 69 18.42 13.88 -18.32
C SER A 69 18.88 15.08 -17.47
N ASP A 70 20.08 15.57 -17.77
CA ASP A 70 20.69 16.72 -17.10
C ASP A 70 20.52 18.00 -17.92
N ARG A 71 20.17 19.09 -17.23
CA ARG A 71 20.18 20.45 -17.76
C ARG A 71 21.20 21.25 -16.99
N LEU A 72 22.21 21.75 -17.69
CA LEU A 72 23.28 22.54 -17.08
C LEU A 72 23.18 23.98 -17.56
N PHE A 73 23.18 24.92 -16.62
CA PHE A 73 23.15 26.35 -16.88
C PHE A 73 24.50 26.92 -16.49
N LEU A 74 25.27 27.37 -17.47
CA LEU A 74 26.64 27.84 -17.30
C LEU A 74 26.70 29.30 -17.73
N ILE A 75 27.26 30.17 -16.89
CA ILE A 75 27.47 31.57 -17.21
C ILE A 75 28.94 31.81 -17.52
N ASP A 76 29.20 32.63 -18.55
CA ASP A 76 30.51 33.11 -18.92
C ASP A 76 30.48 34.65 -19.06
N TRP A 77 31.46 35.33 -18.48
CA TRP A 77 31.55 36.78 -18.50
C TRP A 77 33.00 37.24 -18.35
N GLN A 78 33.35 38.32 -19.06
CA GLN A 78 34.66 38.94 -18.99
C GLN A 78 34.55 40.36 -18.46
N LYS A 79 35.57 40.79 -17.72
CA LYS A 79 35.65 42.12 -17.13
C LYS A 79 35.54 43.18 -18.24
N ASP A 80 34.70 44.18 -17.98
CA ASP A 80 34.39 45.30 -18.88
C ASP A 80 33.62 44.91 -20.17
N ALA A 81 33.18 43.64 -20.28
CA ALA A 81 32.24 43.24 -21.33
C ALA A 81 30.83 43.78 -21.02
N SER A 82 30.16 44.28 -22.06
CA SER A 82 28.75 44.72 -22.02
C SER A 82 27.74 43.56 -22.08
N GLN A 83 28.23 42.31 -22.09
CA GLN A 83 27.44 41.11 -22.26
C GLN A 83 27.99 39.95 -21.44
N ALA A 84 27.09 39.18 -20.82
CA ALA A 84 27.35 37.86 -20.25
C ALA A 84 26.67 36.80 -21.13
N ASP A 85 27.32 35.66 -21.28
CA ASP A 85 26.80 34.55 -22.08
C ASP A 85 26.28 33.44 -21.17
N LEU A 86 25.00 33.09 -21.33
CA LEU A 86 24.42 31.89 -20.71
C LEU A 86 24.48 30.73 -21.71
N PHE A 87 25.17 29.67 -21.33
CA PHE A 87 25.15 28.39 -22.02
C PHE A 87 24.19 27.43 -21.31
N VAL A 88 23.21 26.92 -22.05
CA VAL A 88 22.30 25.88 -21.57
C VAL A 88 22.60 24.59 -22.30
N LEU A 89 23.03 23.57 -21.55
CA LEU A 89 23.31 22.24 -22.08
C LEU A 89 22.16 21.31 -21.75
N TYR A 90 21.64 20.62 -22.76
CA TYR A 90 20.59 19.62 -22.62
C TYR A 90 20.67 18.59 -23.76
N ASN A 91 20.58 17.29 -23.47
CA ASN A 91 20.64 16.19 -24.46
C ASN A 91 21.76 16.36 -25.51
N ASN A 92 23.00 16.53 -25.05
CA ASN A 92 24.19 16.78 -25.89
C ASN A 92 24.11 18.01 -26.82
N SER A 93 23.09 18.86 -26.66
CA SER A 93 22.96 20.14 -27.36
C SER A 93 23.39 21.27 -26.44
N VAL A 94 24.08 22.26 -26.99
CA VAL A 94 24.48 23.48 -26.29
C VAL A 94 23.83 24.67 -26.97
N LYS A 95 23.09 25.48 -26.22
CA LYS A 95 22.54 26.74 -26.70
C LYS A 95 23.18 27.90 -25.95
N LYS A 96 23.62 28.91 -26.69
CA LYS A 96 24.21 30.14 -26.16
C LYS A 96 23.17 31.26 -26.21
N TYR A 97 22.99 31.96 -25.10
CA TYR A 97 22.10 33.11 -24.97
C TYR A 97 22.90 34.33 -24.51
N PRO A 98 23.08 35.34 -25.38
CA PRO A 98 23.74 36.58 -25.03
C PRO A 98 22.81 37.43 -24.15
N ILE A 99 23.30 37.87 -22.99
CA ILE A 99 22.53 38.70 -22.05
C ILE A 99 23.29 40.02 -21.84
N PRO A 100 22.69 41.18 -22.17
CA PRO A 100 23.30 42.47 -21.87
C PRO A 100 23.51 42.62 -20.35
N VAL A 101 24.68 43.11 -19.95
CA VAL A 101 25.02 43.36 -18.54
C VAL A 101 25.82 44.65 -18.42
N ASP A 102 25.72 45.31 -17.27
CA ASP A 102 26.60 46.45 -16.95
C ASP A 102 28.01 45.95 -16.61
N SER A 103 29.03 46.78 -16.86
CA SER A 103 30.42 46.58 -16.47
C SER A 103 30.61 46.25 -14.97
N ALA A 104 29.68 46.65 -14.10
CA ALA A 104 29.67 46.37 -12.67
C ALA A 104 28.76 45.21 -12.24
N PHE A 105 28.18 44.47 -13.20
CA PHE A 105 27.08 43.53 -12.99
C PHE A 105 27.36 42.43 -11.95
N ILE A 106 28.59 41.95 -11.76
CA ILE A 106 28.91 40.94 -10.73
C ILE A 106 29.64 41.54 -9.51
N ARG A 107 30.00 42.84 -9.55
CA ARG A 107 30.60 43.54 -8.40
C ARG A 107 29.59 43.82 -7.29
N ASN A 108 28.35 44.10 -7.65
CA ASN A 108 27.23 44.28 -6.73
C ASN A 108 26.45 42.97 -6.51
N LYS A 109 25.57 42.94 -5.51
CA LYS A 109 24.63 41.83 -5.35
C LYS A 109 23.62 41.88 -6.49
N THR A 110 23.58 40.82 -7.26
CA THR A 110 22.89 40.82 -8.53
C THR A 110 21.86 39.71 -8.60
N PRO A 111 20.60 40.03 -8.89
CA PRO A 111 19.54 39.05 -8.90
C PRO A 111 19.67 38.10 -10.09
N VAL A 112 19.51 36.81 -9.80
CA VAL A 112 19.33 35.74 -10.78
C VAL A 112 18.01 35.07 -10.47
N ARG A 113 17.15 34.91 -11.47
CA ARG A 113 15.87 34.23 -11.33
C ARG A 113 15.66 33.23 -12.45
N LEU A 114 15.15 32.05 -12.11
CA LEU A 114 14.71 31.03 -13.04
C LEU A 114 13.25 30.69 -12.73
N ASP A 115 12.36 31.09 -13.63
CA ASP A 115 10.95 30.74 -13.58
C ASP A 115 10.70 29.62 -14.60
N ILE A 116 10.08 28.52 -14.17
CA ILE A 116 9.80 27.34 -15.00
C ILE A 116 8.30 27.10 -14.98
N ASP A 117 7.69 26.97 -16.15
CA ASP A 117 6.35 26.44 -16.34
C ASP A 117 6.44 25.00 -16.90
N PHE A 118 6.11 24.03 -16.04
CA PHE A 118 6.15 22.61 -16.37
C PHE A 118 4.99 22.16 -17.25
N LYS A 119 3.97 22.99 -17.47
CA LYS A 119 2.86 22.69 -18.39
C LYS A 119 3.20 23.12 -19.81
N THR A 120 3.89 24.24 -19.99
CA THR A 120 4.21 24.80 -21.30
C THR A 120 5.61 24.48 -21.80
N ASP A 121 6.49 23.91 -20.96
CA ASP A 121 7.94 23.74 -21.24
C ASP A 121 8.64 25.08 -21.53
N GLU A 122 8.20 26.14 -20.87
CA GLU A 122 8.82 27.45 -20.97
C GLU A 122 9.59 27.74 -19.68
N ALA A 123 10.84 28.18 -19.83
CA ALA A 123 11.62 28.68 -18.72
C ALA A 123 12.09 30.11 -19.00
N LEU A 124 11.88 31.03 -18.07
CA LEU A 124 12.37 32.39 -18.13
C LEU A 124 13.59 32.52 -17.21
N PHE A 125 14.73 32.87 -17.78
CA PHE A 125 15.94 33.16 -17.02
C PHE A 125 16.16 34.66 -16.97
N THR A 126 16.28 35.21 -15.76
CA THR A 126 16.52 36.63 -15.52
C THR A 126 17.86 36.82 -14.85
N LEU A 127 18.61 37.79 -15.35
CA LEU A 127 19.94 38.13 -14.90
C LEU A 127 20.02 39.66 -14.78
N GLY A 128 20.07 40.16 -13.55
CA GLY A 128 19.90 41.60 -13.30
C GLY A 128 18.51 42.07 -13.73
N ASN A 129 18.47 42.98 -14.70
CA ASN A 129 17.23 43.55 -15.25
C ASN A 129 16.83 42.92 -16.60
N ASN A 130 17.62 41.98 -17.12
CA ASN A 130 17.40 41.38 -18.43
C ASN A 130 16.88 39.96 -18.28
N SER A 131 15.84 39.63 -19.05
CA SER A 131 15.23 38.30 -19.05
C SER A 131 15.27 37.68 -20.44
N ILE A 132 15.51 36.39 -20.50
CA ILE A 132 15.54 35.60 -21.73
C ILE A 132 14.66 34.37 -21.58
N VAL A 133 13.90 34.04 -22.63
CA VAL A 133 13.09 32.84 -22.67
C VAL A 133 13.92 31.68 -23.21
N LEU A 134 13.88 30.56 -22.49
CA LEU A 134 14.57 29.33 -22.80
C LEU A 134 13.56 28.30 -23.27
N HIS A 135 13.76 27.83 -24.50
CA HIS A 135 12.86 26.87 -25.15
C HIS A 135 13.52 25.50 -25.33
N HIS A 136 12.67 24.46 -25.36
CA HIS A 136 13.01 23.07 -25.65
C HIS A 136 13.87 22.41 -24.56
N LEU A 137 13.52 22.63 -23.29
CA LEU A 137 14.18 21.98 -22.15
C LEU A 137 13.43 20.73 -21.69
N ARG A 138 12.28 20.40 -22.30
CA ARG A 138 11.43 19.23 -22.00
C ARG A 138 11.07 19.12 -20.52
N PHE A 139 10.66 20.23 -19.92
CA PHE A 139 9.96 20.24 -18.65
C PHE A 139 8.55 19.65 -18.81
N SER A 140 8.10 18.92 -17.80
CA SER A 140 6.82 18.21 -17.80
C SER A 140 6.34 17.98 -16.38
N ILE A 141 5.03 18.11 -16.17
CA ILE A 141 4.37 17.79 -14.89
C ILE A 141 4.45 16.29 -14.52
N HIS A 142 4.79 15.42 -15.48
CA HIS A 142 4.87 13.98 -15.29
C HIS A 142 6.24 13.50 -14.80
N ASN A 143 7.25 14.39 -14.80
CA ASN A 143 8.61 14.06 -14.40
C ASN A 143 8.94 14.63 -13.03
N GLY A 144 9.82 13.93 -12.32
CA GLY A 144 10.43 14.41 -11.09
C GLY A 144 11.75 15.12 -11.40
N TYR A 145 12.05 16.20 -10.67
CA TYR A 145 13.26 17.01 -10.87
C TYR A 145 14.04 17.17 -9.57
N ARG A 146 15.35 17.09 -9.68
CA ARG A 146 16.31 17.38 -8.61
C ARG A 146 17.11 18.61 -9.02
N PHE A 147 17.20 19.58 -8.13
CA PHE A 147 17.90 20.83 -8.35
C PHE A 147 19.19 20.83 -7.55
N SER A 148 20.29 21.12 -8.22
CA SER A 148 21.58 21.31 -7.61
C SER A 148 22.06 22.71 -7.96
N LEU A 149 22.25 23.53 -6.93
CA LEU A 149 22.95 24.78 -7.08
C LEU A 149 24.44 24.42 -7.21
N LEU A 150 25.03 24.68 -8.38
CA LEU A 150 26.38 24.23 -8.70
C LEU A 150 27.35 25.36 -9.08
N PRO A 151 27.45 26.50 -8.40
CA PRO A 151 28.77 27.10 -8.33
C PRO A 151 29.53 26.17 -7.38
N GLN A 152 30.65 25.59 -7.78
CA GLN A 152 31.41 24.81 -6.80
C GLN A 152 31.82 25.72 -5.64
N LEU A 153 31.18 25.48 -4.49
CA LEU A 153 31.64 25.70 -3.11
C LEU A 153 31.25 27.00 -2.38
N ALA A 154 29.96 27.32 -2.24
CA ALA A 154 29.54 28.14 -1.09
C ALA A 154 29.82 27.46 0.28
N TYR A 155 30.21 26.17 0.29
CA TYR A 155 30.93 25.52 1.38
C TYR A 155 31.74 24.35 0.81
N SER A 156 33.07 24.39 0.98
CA SER A 156 33.99 23.26 0.81
C SER A 156 34.44 22.80 2.18
N ASP A 157 34.48 21.48 2.39
CA ASP A 157 35.15 20.91 3.57
C ASP A 157 36.68 21.00 3.45
N ASP A 158 37.17 21.35 2.25
CA ASP A 158 38.56 21.72 1.99
C ASP A 158 38.74 23.23 2.23
N PRO A 159 39.44 23.65 3.30
CA PRO A 159 39.65 25.05 3.65
C PRO A 159 40.47 25.84 2.63
N GLU A 160 41.11 25.19 1.65
CA GLU A 160 41.93 25.86 0.62
C GLU A 160 41.12 26.27 -0.63
N PHE A 161 39.90 25.75 -0.84
CA PHE A 161 39.10 26.09 -2.02
C PHE A 161 38.08 27.20 -1.73
N ARG A 162 38.32 28.39 -2.29
CA ARG A 162 37.40 29.55 -2.18
C ARG A 162 36.43 29.63 -3.36
N PRO A 163 35.11 29.73 -3.14
CA PRO A 163 34.16 29.98 -4.23
C PRO A 163 34.42 31.35 -4.86
N ARG A 164 34.36 31.41 -6.19
CA ARG A 164 34.54 32.67 -6.92
C ARG A 164 33.30 33.57 -6.89
N LEU A 165 32.14 32.97 -6.58
CA LEU A 165 30.85 33.65 -6.45
C LEU A 165 30.25 33.39 -5.08
N ASP A 166 29.91 34.48 -4.38
CA ASP A 166 29.03 34.47 -3.24
C ASP A 166 27.58 34.33 -3.73
N VAL A 167 26.85 33.36 -3.16
CA VAL A 167 25.42 33.18 -3.44
C VAL A 167 24.64 33.38 -2.15
N SER A 168 23.74 34.35 -2.16
CA SER A 168 22.91 34.71 -1.00
C SER A 168 21.45 34.88 -1.39
N GLY A 169 20.55 34.94 -0.39
CA GLY A 169 19.14 35.25 -0.61
C GLY A 169 18.36 34.24 -1.46
N VAL A 170 18.78 32.96 -1.45
CA VAL A 170 18.12 31.90 -2.22
C VAL A 170 16.68 31.75 -1.73
N THR A 171 15.72 31.85 -2.65
CA THR A 171 14.30 31.63 -2.40
C THR A 171 13.72 30.72 -3.47
N VAL A 172 12.86 29.80 -3.04
CA VAL A 172 12.17 28.86 -3.91
C VAL A 172 10.67 29.00 -3.69
N GLN A 173 9.92 29.20 -4.75
CA GLN A 173 8.47 29.31 -4.70
C GLN A 173 7.82 28.35 -5.71
N VAL A 174 6.71 27.71 -5.32
CA VAL A 174 6.00 26.73 -6.16
C VAL A 174 4.51 27.00 -6.20
N SER A 175 3.83 26.67 -7.32
CA SER A 175 2.39 26.87 -7.45
C SER A 175 1.61 26.01 -6.42
N GLN A 176 0.73 26.65 -5.67
CA GLN A 176 -0.26 26.03 -4.79
C GLN A 176 -1.40 25.51 -5.65
N SER A 177 -1.66 24.20 -5.60
CA SER A 177 -2.88 23.68 -6.21
C SER A 177 -4.09 24.20 -5.47
N LYS A 178 -4.97 24.94 -6.16
CA LYS A 178 -6.37 25.08 -5.75
C LYS A 178 -6.97 23.68 -5.64
N VAL A 179 -7.23 23.24 -4.42
CA VAL A 179 -8.02 22.02 -4.19
C VAL A 179 -9.45 22.37 -4.61
N ASN A 180 -9.88 21.88 -5.76
CA ASN A 180 -11.25 22.08 -6.24
C ASN A 180 -12.23 21.37 -5.27
N SER A 181 -12.93 22.17 -4.45
CA SER A 181 -13.95 21.69 -3.50
C SER A 181 -15.11 20.94 -4.15
N THR A 182 -15.22 20.96 -5.48
CA THR A 182 -16.24 20.24 -6.25
C THR A 182 -16.10 18.72 -6.13
N VAL A 183 -14.89 18.18 -5.94
CA VAL A 183 -14.67 16.72 -5.81
C VAL A 183 -15.35 16.16 -4.56
N TRP A 184 -15.32 16.91 -3.46
CA TRP A 184 -15.99 16.52 -2.21
C TRP A 184 -17.51 16.56 -2.31
N ILE A 185 -18.05 17.49 -3.13
CA ILE A 185 -19.49 17.56 -3.42
C ILE A 185 -19.93 16.32 -4.21
N TRP A 186 -19.14 15.88 -5.21
CA TRP A 186 -19.44 14.65 -5.95
C TRP A 186 -19.35 13.39 -5.08
N PHE A 187 -18.39 13.32 -4.14
CA PHE A 187 -18.33 12.24 -3.15
C PHE A 187 -19.59 12.19 -2.26
N LEU A 188 -20.08 13.34 -1.80
CA LEU A 188 -21.33 13.42 -1.03
C LEU A 188 -22.54 12.98 -1.86
N VAL A 189 -22.60 13.38 -3.13
CA VAL A 189 -23.68 12.97 -4.04
C VAL A 189 -23.70 11.46 -4.24
N ILE A 190 -22.53 10.81 -4.42
CA ILE A 190 -22.43 9.35 -4.56
C ILE A 190 -22.93 8.66 -3.28
N ILE A 191 -22.50 9.12 -2.10
CA ILE A 191 -22.96 8.57 -0.82
C ILE A 191 -24.49 8.72 -0.67
N CYS A 192 -25.05 9.87 -1.04
CA CYS A 192 -26.49 10.08 -1.01
C CYS A 192 -27.23 9.14 -1.98
N VAL A 193 -26.71 8.92 -3.18
CA VAL A 193 -27.27 7.98 -4.16
C VAL A 193 -27.20 6.56 -3.64
N ASP A 194 -26.09 6.14 -3.03
CA ASP A 194 -25.94 4.80 -2.44
C ASP A 194 -26.91 4.58 -1.26
N VAL A 195 -27.13 5.59 -0.42
CA VAL A 195 -28.13 5.54 0.66
C VAL A 195 -29.55 5.45 0.10
N ILE A 196 -29.86 6.19 -0.98
CA ILE A 196 -31.17 6.13 -1.65
C ILE A 196 -31.37 4.76 -2.30
N ILE A 197 -30.37 4.21 -2.98
CA ILE A 197 -30.39 2.87 -3.58
C ILE A 197 -30.54 1.82 -2.49
N PHE A 198 -29.81 1.93 -1.37
CA PHE A 198 -29.95 1.05 -0.21
C PHE A 198 -31.38 1.09 0.35
N PHE A 199 -31.98 2.28 0.51
CA PHE A 199 -33.36 2.43 0.97
C PHE A 199 -34.38 1.91 -0.04
N LEU A 200 -34.17 2.10 -1.34
CA LEU A 200 -35.03 1.58 -2.40
C LEU A 200 -34.97 0.05 -2.46
N ILE A 201 -33.78 -0.54 -2.42
CA ILE A 201 -33.57 -2.01 -2.33
C ILE A 201 -34.21 -2.54 -1.04
N HIS A 202 -34.03 -1.86 0.08
CA HIS A 202 -34.63 -2.26 1.36
C HIS A 202 -36.16 -2.15 1.35
N ARG A 203 -36.73 -1.14 0.67
CA ARG A 203 -38.19 -0.95 0.52
C ARG A 203 -38.80 -1.95 -0.47
N VAL A 204 -38.10 -2.29 -1.55
CA VAL A 204 -38.50 -3.35 -2.51
C VAL A 204 -38.37 -4.73 -1.87
N ARG A 205 -37.33 -4.98 -1.06
CA ARG A 205 -37.20 -6.20 -0.25
C ARG A 205 -38.31 -6.30 0.81
N ARG A 206 -38.74 -5.19 1.44
CA ARG A 206 -39.92 -5.17 2.33
C ARG A 206 -41.24 -5.44 1.59
N LYS A 207 -41.43 -4.92 0.37
CA LYS A 207 -42.63 -5.23 -0.44
C LYS A 207 -42.63 -6.65 -1.01
N ARG A 208 -41.46 -7.24 -1.30
CA ARG A 208 -41.32 -8.65 -1.71
C ARG A 208 -41.44 -9.63 -0.54
N LYS A 209 -41.11 -9.22 0.70
CA LYS A 209 -41.43 -9.96 1.93
C LYS A 209 -42.94 -10.08 2.19
N GLY A 210 -43.78 -9.20 1.64
CA GLY A 210 -45.25 -9.30 1.77
C GLY A 210 -45.95 -10.31 0.84
N ARG A 211 -45.24 -11.01 -0.04
CA ARG A 211 -45.84 -12.02 -0.95
C ARG A 211 -45.16 -13.39 -0.94
N PHE A 212 -44.05 -13.55 -0.22
CA PHE A 212 -43.33 -14.83 -0.03
C PHE A 212 -43.36 -15.32 1.43
N GLN A 213 -44.20 -14.71 2.27
CA GLN A 213 -44.30 -14.97 3.71
C GLN A 213 -45.62 -15.64 4.08
N HIS A 214 -46.20 -16.41 3.17
CA HIS A 214 -47.35 -17.28 3.46
C HIS A 214 -47.06 -18.77 3.31
N GLU A 215 -45.80 -19.16 3.07
CA GLU A 215 -45.41 -20.57 2.93
C GLU A 215 -44.24 -20.98 3.85
N ASN A 216 -43.62 -20.04 4.57
CA ASN A 216 -42.50 -20.32 5.49
C ASN A 216 -42.84 -20.16 6.97
N ASP A 217 -44.10 -19.89 7.32
CA ASP A 217 -44.53 -19.86 8.72
C ASP A 217 -44.98 -21.27 9.17
N MET A 218 -44.03 -22.19 9.19
CA MET A 218 -44.00 -23.28 10.18
C MET A 218 -42.60 -23.34 10.78
N VAL A 219 -42.24 -22.29 11.52
CA VAL A 219 -41.10 -22.35 12.44
C VAL A 219 -41.56 -23.13 13.66
N VAL A 220 -41.21 -24.41 13.68
CA VAL A 220 -41.12 -25.18 14.92
C VAL A 220 -40.09 -24.47 15.81
N GLN A 221 -40.54 -23.98 16.96
CA GLN A 221 -39.66 -23.57 18.04
C GLN A 221 -38.97 -24.82 18.60
N GLN A 222 -37.63 -24.91 18.49
CA GLN A 222 -36.81 -25.57 19.51
C GLN A 222 -35.34 -25.11 19.45
N PRO A 223 -34.66 -25.05 20.62
CA PRO A 223 -33.42 -24.33 20.83
C PRO A 223 -32.22 -25.21 20.52
N ASP A 224 -31.28 -24.68 19.73
CA ASP A 224 -29.86 -24.75 20.04
C ASP A 224 -29.15 -23.83 19.05
N ALA A 225 -28.83 -22.62 19.49
CA ALA A 225 -27.89 -21.77 18.77
C ALA A 225 -26.51 -22.38 19.05
N LEU A 226 -25.90 -23.00 18.05
CA LEU A 226 -24.47 -23.33 18.09
C LEU A 226 -23.74 -22.08 18.60
N SER A 227 -23.12 -22.18 19.77
CA SER A 227 -22.40 -21.05 20.38
C SER A 227 -21.40 -20.50 19.36
N GLU A 228 -21.56 -19.22 19.02
CA GLU A 228 -20.64 -18.57 18.09
C GLU A 228 -19.31 -18.35 18.82
N VAL A 229 -18.33 -19.24 18.57
CA VAL A 229 -16.98 -19.11 19.13
C VAL A 229 -16.38 -17.78 18.68
N VAL A 230 -16.19 -16.87 19.62
CA VAL A 230 -15.60 -15.55 19.36
C VAL A 230 -14.08 -15.64 19.54
N LEU A 231 -13.33 -15.44 18.45
CA LEU A 231 -11.87 -15.40 18.49
C LEU A 231 -11.34 -14.09 19.13
N PRO A 232 -10.12 -14.09 19.68
CA PRO A 232 -9.55 -12.92 20.36
C PRO A 232 -9.41 -11.68 19.46
N VAL A 233 -10.01 -10.56 19.86
CA VAL A 233 -9.88 -9.26 19.17
C VAL A 233 -8.87 -8.32 19.83
N LYS A 234 -7.98 -8.87 20.66
CA LYS A 234 -6.86 -8.19 21.32
C LYS A 234 -5.65 -9.10 21.26
N SER A 235 -4.45 -8.51 21.18
CA SER A 235 -3.19 -9.25 21.16
C SER A 235 -3.23 -10.39 20.13
N ALA A 236 -3.65 -10.07 18.89
CA ALA A 236 -4.02 -11.10 17.93
C ALA A 236 -3.43 -10.84 16.54
N VAL A 237 -3.01 -11.91 15.87
CA VAL A 237 -2.54 -11.93 14.49
C VAL A 237 -3.37 -12.95 13.71
N TYR A 238 -3.95 -12.49 12.60
CA TYR A 238 -4.82 -13.28 11.73
C TYR A 238 -4.21 -13.44 10.33
N LEU A 239 -4.06 -14.68 9.87
CA LEU A 239 -3.58 -15.07 8.55
C LEU A 239 -4.67 -15.75 7.72
N PHE A 240 -5.68 -16.39 8.32
CA PHE A 240 -6.81 -16.96 7.57
C PHE A 240 -7.74 -15.85 7.06
N GLY A 241 -7.99 -15.85 5.75
CA GLY A 241 -8.59 -14.72 5.06
C GLY A 241 -7.65 -13.51 4.97
N ARG A 242 -8.14 -12.32 5.33
CA ARG A 242 -7.34 -11.10 5.22
C ARG A 242 -6.38 -10.96 6.41
N PHE A 243 -5.15 -10.54 6.13
CA PHE A 243 -4.16 -10.23 7.17
C PHE A 243 -4.67 -9.12 8.10
N HIS A 244 -4.80 -9.41 9.39
CA HIS A 244 -5.15 -8.43 10.43
C HIS A 244 -4.26 -8.59 11.66
N VAL A 245 -3.97 -7.48 12.33
CA VAL A 245 -3.23 -7.46 13.59
C VAL A 245 -3.88 -6.50 14.57
N TYR A 246 -4.19 -7.00 15.76
CA TYR A 246 -4.76 -6.23 16.87
C TYR A 246 -3.75 -6.13 18.01
N ASP A 247 -3.56 -4.92 18.53
CA ASP A 247 -2.69 -4.69 19.69
C ASP A 247 -3.35 -5.17 21.01
N ALA A 248 -2.64 -5.02 22.14
CA ALA A 248 -3.16 -5.41 23.46
C ALA A 248 -4.41 -4.63 23.91
N ARG A 249 -4.71 -3.49 23.27
CA ARG A 249 -5.92 -2.69 23.53
C ARG A 249 -7.08 -3.11 22.63
N GLY A 250 -6.80 -3.85 21.55
CA GLY A 250 -7.75 -4.24 20.53
C GLY A 250 -7.85 -3.26 19.37
N GLU A 251 -6.87 -2.37 19.23
CA GLU A 251 -6.77 -1.47 18.08
C GLU A 251 -6.21 -2.22 16.88
N ASP A 252 -6.83 -2.06 15.71
CA ASP A 252 -6.31 -2.59 14.44
C ASP A 252 -5.06 -1.81 14.02
N ILE A 253 -3.91 -2.44 14.21
CA ILE A 253 -2.59 -1.90 13.86
C ILE A 253 -2.04 -2.51 12.58
N THR A 254 -2.86 -3.18 11.77
CA THR A 254 -2.46 -3.84 10.52
C THR A 254 -1.66 -2.91 9.60
N LYS A 255 -2.02 -1.61 9.57
CA LYS A 255 -1.34 -0.56 8.78
C LYS A 255 0.11 -0.28 9.21
N SER A 256 0.52 -0.75 10.38
CA SER A 256 1.92 -0.62 10.86
C SER A 256 2.87 -1.56 10.11
N PHE A 257 2.34 -2.57 9.42
CA PHE A 257 3.13 -3.53 8.65
C PHE A 257 3.28 -3.04 7.21
N SER A 258 4.51 -2.65 6.83
CA SER A 258 4.85 -2.53 5.42
C SER A 258 4.77 -3.90 4.73
N PRO A 259 4.68 -3.97 3.39
CA PRO A 259 4.62 -5.25 2.67
C PRO A 259 5.73 -6.23 3.09
N LEU A 260 6.98 -5.74 3.18
CA LEU A 260 8.11 -6.56 3.61
C LEU A 260 8.05 -6.97 5.09
N LEU A 261 7.54 -6.11 5.99
CA LEU A 261 7.35 -6.50 7.39
C LEU A 261 6.27 -7.56 7.55
N LYS A 262 5.17 -7.46 6.78
CA LYS A 262 4.14 -8.49 6.70
C LYS A 262 4.74 -9.81 6.21
N GLU A 263 5.50 -9.79 5.13
CA GLU A 263 6.14 -10.98 4.57
C GLU A 263 7.10 -11.67 5.56
N ILE A 264 7.95 -10.89 6.24
CA ILE A 264 8.85 -11.41 7.28
C ILE A 264 8.05 -12.04 8.42
N LEU A 265 6.96 -11.41 8.88
CA LEU A 265 6.11 -11.98 9.93
C LEU A 265 5.45 -13.29 9.45
N CYS A 266 4.93 -13.33 8.22
CA CYS A 266 4.36 -14.55 7.63
C CYS A 266 5.40 -15.68 7.58
N LEU A 267 6.62 -15.41 7.13
CA LEU A 267 7.72 -16.38 7.14
C LEU A 267 7.99 -16.90 8.55
N LEU A 268 8.12 -16.00 9.54
CA LEU A 268 8.37 -16.39 10.92
C LEU A 268 7.24 -17.24 11.49
N ILE A 269 5.98 -16.85 11.30
CA ILE A 269 4.82 -17.61 11.79
C ILE A 269 4.80 -18.99 11.13
N ILE A 270 4.76 -19.05 9.80
CA ILE A 270 4.58 -20.31 9.08
C ILE A 270 5.74 -21.28 9.36
N TYR A 271 6.99 -20.81 9.33
CA TYR A 271 8.15 -21.68 9.57
C TYR A 271 8.33 -22.06 11.05
N SER A 272 7.79 -21.29 11.99
CA SER A 272 7.87 -21.66 13.43
C SER A 272 7.06 -22.90 13.77
N GLN A 273 6.00 -23.21 12.99
CA GLN A 273 5.25 -24.46 13.09
C GLN A 273 5.92 -25.64 12.36
N ARG A 274 7.13 -25.41 11.84
CA ARG A 274 8.04 -26.45 11.35
C ARG A 274 9.29 -26.45 12.24
N ASN A 275 10.47 -26.17 11.68
CA ASN A 275 11.73 -26.12 12.40
C ASN A 275 12.34 -24.72 12.50
N GLY A 276 11.57 -23.67 12.20
CA GLY A 276 12.06 -22.30 12.07
C GLY A 276 12.67 -22.05 10.68
N ILE A 277 13.11 -20.82 10.44
CA ILE A 277 13.66 -20.39 9.15
C ILE A 277 15.14 -20.04 9.25
N SER A 278 15.96 -20.59 8.36
CA SER A 278 17.40 -20.29 8.31
C SER A 278 17.66 -18.89 7.73
N PHE A 279 18.87 -18.36 7.97
CA PHE A 279 19.30 -17.12 7.34
C PHE A 279 19.33 -17.24 5.81
N ASP A 280 19.85 -18.34 5.28
CA ASP A 280 19.98 -18.53 3.83
C ASP A 280 18.62 -18.53 3.15
N LYS A 281 17.61 -19.15 3.78
CA LYS A 281 16.24 -19.18 3.26
C LYS A 281 15.54 -17.83 3.36
N LEU A 282 15.75 -17.08 4.47
CA LEU A 282 15.30 -15.70 4.58
C LEU A 282 15.91 -14.81 3.48
N LYS A 283 17.21 -14.98 3.23
CA LYS A 283 17.92 -14.23 2.19
C LYS A 283 17.40 -14.59 0.81
N GLU A 284 17.23 -15.87 0.51
CA GLU A 284 16.69 -16.36 -0.75
C GLU A 284 15.32 -15.73 -1.06
N PHE A 285 14.40 -15.70 -0.10
CA PHE A 285 13.06 -15.16 -0.33
C PHE A 285 13.01 -13.63 -0.37
N LEU A 286 13.79 -12.94 0.46
CA LEU A 286 13.60 -11.49 0.67
C LEU A 286 14.68 -10.62 0.02
N TRP A 287 15.89 -11.16 -0.16
CA TRP A 287 17.10 -10.41 -0.53
C TRP A 287 18.03 -11.22 -1.45
N ALA A 288 17.47 -11.99 -2.40
CA ALA A 288 18.24 -12.84 -3.32
C ALA A 288 19.32 -12.06 -4.10
N ASP A 289 19.06 -10.78 -4.38
CA ASP A 289 19.93 -9.86 -5.11
C ASP A 289 21.04 -9.24 -4.24
N LYS A 290 21.06 -9.49 -2.92
CA LYS A 290 22.03 -8.87 -1.99
C LYS A 290 23.14 -9.82 -1.59
N GLY A 291 24.33 -9.25 -1.37
CA GLY A 291 25.42 -9.96 -0.69
C GLY A 291 25.10 -10.22 0.79
N ASP A 292 25.73 -11.24 1.37
CA ASP A 292 25.46 -11.72 2.75
C ASP A 292 25.52 -10.62 3.81
N ALA A 293 26.53 -9.75 3.75
CA ALA A 293 26.68 -8.66 4.70
C ALA A 293 25.48 -7.69 4.66
N SER A 294 25.03 -7.32 3.46
CA SER A 294 23.86 -6.45 3.28
C SER A 294 22.57 -7.13 3.73
N ALA A 295 22.38 -8.42 3.41
CA ALA A 295 21.20 -9.17 3.84
C ALA A 295 21.15 -9.33 5.37
N ARG A 296 22.29 -9.57 6.04
CA ARG A 296 22.37 -9.62 7.51
C ARG A 296 22.00 -8.28 8.15
N ASN A 297 22.48 -7.17 7.59
CA ASN A 297 22.13 -5.83 8.07
C ASN A 297 20.63 -5.55 7.88
N ASN A 298 20.09 -5.83 6.69
CA ASN A 298 18.66 -5.69 6.41
C ASN A 298 17.82 -6.50 7.41
N ARG A 299 18.15 -7.78 7.62
CA ARG A 299 17.48 -8.63 8.60
C ARG A 299 17.50 -8.01 9.99
N ALA A 300 18.65 -7.53 10.48
CA ALA A 300 18.75 -6.90 11.80
C ALA A 300 17.82 -5.68 11.92
N VAL A 301 17.82 -4.80 10.91
CA VAL A 301 16.94 -3.61 10.87
C VAL A 301 15.46 -3.99 10.87
N TYR A 302 15.05 -4.91 9.99
CA TYR A 302 13.65 -5.30 9.88
C TYR A 302 13.16 -6.13 11.07
N PHE A 303 14.01 -6.98 11.65
CA PHE A 303 13.68 -7.69 12.89
C PHE A 303 13.52 -6.71 14.05
N GLY A 304 14.38 -5.69 14.18
CA GLY A 304 14.21 -4.65 15.19
C GLY A 304 12.87 -3.90 15.05
N ARG A 305 12.51 -3.53 13.81
CA ARG A 305 11.21 -2.89 13.53
C ARG A 305 10.02 -3.82 13.83
N LEU A 306 10.12 -5.08 13.43
CA LEU A 306 9.08 -6.08 13.68
C LEU A 306 8.88 -6.30 15.19
N LYS A 307 9.98 -6.45 15.95
CA LYS A 307 9.96 -6.56 17.42
C LYS A 307 9.24 -5.37 18.05
N GLY A 308 9.58 -4.14 17.66
CA GLY A 308 8.91 -2.95 18.18
C GLY A 308 7.41 -2.84 17.85
N ILE A 309 6.94 -3.50 16.77
CA ILE A 309 5.50 -3.62 16.51
C ILE A 309 4.89 -4.71 17.39
N LEU A 310 5.51 -5.89 17.47
CA LEU A 310 5.03 -7.04 18.25
C LEU A 310 4.95 -6.76 19.75
N GLU A 311 5.82 -5.89 20.28
CA GLU A 311 5.79 -5.43 21.68
C GLU A 311 4.45 -4.77 22.07
N LYS A 312 3.70 -4.25 21.09
CA LYS A 312 2.37 -3.68 21.33
C LYS A 312 1.28 -4.74 21.52
N LEU A 313 1.51 -5.96 21.06
CA LEU A 313 0.55 -7.06 21.14
C LEU A 313 0.70 -7.81 22.46
N GLY A 314 1.93 -8.06 22.92
CA GLY A 314 2.18 -8.79 24.16
C GLY A 314 3.58 -9.38 24.21
N THR A 315 3.81 -10.31 25.13
CA THR A 315 5.11 -10.97 25.27
C THR A 315 5.32 -11.94 24.11
N PHE A 316 6.49 -11.88 23.49
CA PHE A 316 6.88 -12.80 22.43
C PHE A 316 8.39 -13.06 22.52
N ASP A 317 8.82 -14.12 21.86
CA ASP A 317 10.21 -14.48 21.70
C ASP A 317 10.53 -14.71 20.23
N ILE A 318 11.51 -13.95 19.70
CA ILE A 318 12.10 -14.21 18.38
C ILE A 318 13.58 -14.47 18.60
N ASN A 319 13.93 -15.75 18.59
CA ASN A 319 15.25 -16.26 18.86
C ASN A 319 15.79 -17.12 17.72
N ASN A 320 17.12 -17.13 17.62
CA ASN A 320 17.84 -18.04 16.75
C ASN A 320 18.24 -19.27 17.56
N ASP A 321 17.65 -20.40 17.25
CA ASP A 321 17.99 -21.69 17.81
C ASP A 321 18.74 -22.49 16.75
N THR A 322 20.02 -22.77 17.00
CA THR A 322 20.90 -23.57 16.11
C THR A 322 20.87 -23.15 14.63
N GLY A 323 20.77 -21.85 14.34
CA GLY A 323 20.75 -21.29 12.99
C GLY A 323 19.35 -21.01 12.43
N TYR A 324 18.28 -21.43 13.13
CA TYR A 324 16.90 -21.26 12.71
C TYR A 324 16.17 -20.23 13.57
N TRP A 325 15.50 -19.28 12.95
CA TRP A 325 14.67 -18.28 13.61
C TRP A 325 13.27 -18.82 13.86
N LYS A 326 12.80 -18.69 15.10
CA LYS A 326 11.45 -19.05 15.52
C LYS A 326 10.80 -17.88 16.25
N LEU A 327 9.52 -17.69 16.01
CA LEU A 327 8.61 -16.84 16.78
C LEU A 327 7.81 -17.74 17.72
N ARG A 328 7.83 -17.41 19.01
CA ARG A 328 7.01 -18.06 20.04
C ARG A 328 6.28 -16.99 20.84
N SER A 329 5.06 -17.27 21.26
CA SER A 329 4.31 -16.41 22.18
C SER A 329 3.24 -17.24 22.89
N SER A 330 3.06 -16.98 24.18
CA SER A 330 1.93 -17.45 24.98
C SER A 330 0.81 -16.43 25.09
N ASP A 331 1.12 -15.15 24.86
CA ASP A 331 0.24 -14.01 25.15
C ASP A 331 -0.45 -13.48 23.89
N ILE A 332 0.15 -13.72 22.73
CA ILE A 332 -0.36 -13.27 21.43
C ILE A 332 -1.09 -14.44 20.78
N PHE A 333 -2.38 -14.26 20.54
CA PHE A 333 -3.16 -15.19 19.73
C PHE A 333 -2.71 -15.11 18.27
N ILE A 334 -2.30 -16.25 17.71
CA ILE A 334 -1.95 -16.35 16.28
C ILE A 334 -2.80 -17.46 15.70
N ASP A 335 -3.72 -17.12 14.82
CA ASP A 335 -4.72 -18.06 14.29
C ASP A 335 -4.08 -19.27 13.59
N TYR A 336 -2.96 -19.07 12.89
CA TYR A 336 -2.19 -20.14 12.26
C TYR A 336 -1.52 -21.09 13.26
N PHE A 337 -1.05 -20.57 14.42
CA PHE A 337 -0.51 -21.43 15.48
C PHE A 337 -1.64 -22.28 16.07
N ARG A 338 -2.77 -21.63 16.38
CA ARG A 338 -3.92 -22.32 16.93
C ARG A 338 -4.49 -23.38 15.97
N TYR A 339 -4.52 -23.07 14.68
CA TYR A 339 -4.88 -24.00 13.61
C TYR A 339 -4.00 -25.26 13.64
N LYS A 340 -2.66 -25.13 13.60
CA LYS A 340 -1.77 -26.30 13.63
C LYS A 340 -1.86 -27.07 14.96
N GLU A 341 -2.05 -26.39 16.09
CA GLU A 341 -2.31 -27.05 17.38
C GLU A 341 -3.58 -27.90 17.37
N LEU A 342 -4.68 -27.39 16.82
CA LEU A 342 -5.94 -28.12 16.71
C LEU A 342 -5.80 -29.35 15.79
N LEU A 343 -5.12 -29.20 14.65
CA LEU A 343 -4.89 -30.30 13.72
C LEU A 343 -3.92 -31.37 14.24
N ALA A 344 -3.03 -31.01 15.17
CA ALA A 344 -2.10 -31.96 15.79
C ALA A 344 -2.74 -32.85 16.86
N LYS A 345 -4.00 -32.59 17.25
CA LYS A 345 -4.70 -33.42 18.24
C LYS A 345 -5.08 -34.78 17.65
N ASP A 346 -4.81 -35.85 18.39
CA ASP A 346 -5.20 -37.22 18.01
C ASP A 346 -6.73 -37.37 17.88
N SER A 347 -7.49 -36.62 18.67
CA SER A 347 -8.95 -36.56 18.60
C SER A 347 -9.44 -35.14 18.91
N MET A 348 -10.48 -34.71 18.19
CA MET A 348 -11.15 -33.43 18.41
C MET A 348 -12.51 -33.66 19.05
N ASN A 349 -12.78 -32.95 20.14
CA ASN A 349 -14.13 -32.87 20.70
C ASN A 349 -14.95 -31.79 19.98
N LYS A 350 -16.24 -31.64 20.36
CA LYS A 350 -17.13 -30.64 19.74
C LYS A 350 -16.61 -29.20 19.88
N ALA A 351 -16.01 -28.84 21.01
CA ALA A 351 -15.46 -27.50 21.22
C ALA A 351 -14.23 -27.25 20.33
N ASP A 352 -13.37 -28.24 20.15
CA ASP A 352 -12.22 -28.17 19.23
C ASP A 352 -12.67 -27.98 17.78
N ILE A 353 -13.73 -28.68 17.38
CA ILE A 353 -14.34 -28.53 16.05
C ILE A 353 -14.90 -27.12 15.89
N GLU A 354 -15.67 -26.63 16.86
CA GLU A 354 -16.24 -25.28 16.80
C GLU A 354 -15.16 -24.19 16.75
N GLU A 355 -14.07 -24.36 17.49
CA GLU A 355 -12.91 -23.47 17.47
C GLU A 355 -12.19 -23.51 16.11
N LEU A 356 -11.93 -24.71 15.56
CA LEU A 356 -11.34 -24.86 14.24
C LEU A 356 -12.19 -24.13 13.19
N LEU A 357 -13.51 -24.35 13.21
CA LEU A 357 -14.43 -23.68 12.28
C LEU A 357 -14.42 -22.16 12.43
N ALA A 358 -14.21 -21.63 13.64
CA ALA A 358 -14.07 -20.20 13.85
C ALA A 358 -12.76 -19.68 13.23
N VAL A 359 -11.64 -20.38 13.44
CA VAL A 359 -10.32 -20.03 12.88
C VAL A 359 -10.35 -19.98 11.35
N VAL A 360 -10.90 -21.00 10.71
CA VAL A 360 -10.92 -21.10 9.24
C VAL A 360 -12.14 -20.44 8.59
N SER A 361 -13.01 -19.79 9.38
CA SER A 361 -14.29 -19.24 8.92
C SER A 361 -14.13 -18.18 7.81
N ASN A 362 -13.00 -17.47 7.78
CA ASN A 362 -12.73 -16.42 6.79
C ASN A 362 -12.14 -16.95 5.46
N GLY A 363 -11.99 -18.27 5.33
CA GLY A 363 -11.53 -18.95 4.11
C GLY A 363 -10.01 -19.16 4.09
N ASN A 364 -9.47 -19.30 2.87
CA ASN A 364 -8.09 -19.67 2.60
C ASN A 364 -7.04 -18.80 3.33
N LEU A 365 -5.85 -19.37 3.54
CA LEU A 365 -4.69 -18.68 4.11
C LEU A 365 -4.25 -17.54 3.17
N LEU A 366 -4.34 -16.29 3.64
CA LEU A 366 -3.88 -15.09 2.93
C LEU A 366 -4.20 -15.08 1.40
N PRO A 367 -5.49 -15.17 0.99
CA PRO A 367 -5.87 -15.48 -0.38
C PRO A 367 -5.57 -14.36 -1.39
N THR A 368 -5.28 -13.14 -0.90
CA THR A 368 -4.92 -11.97 -1.72
C THR A 368 -3.44 -11.61 -1.61
N THR A 369 -2.58 -12.53 -1.16
CA THR A 369 -1.16 -12.29 -0.95
C THR A 369 -0.32 -13.17 -1.85
N ASP A 370 0.44 -12.58 -2.75
CA ASP A 370 1.10 -13.29 -3.86
C ASP A 370 2.61 -13.43 -3.63
N TYR A 371 2.98 -14.05 -2.50
CA TYR A 371 4.37 -14.43 -2.25
C TYR A 371 4.63 -15.80 -2.88
N GLU A 372 5.59 -15.89 -3.81
CA GLU A 372 5.90 -17.12 -4.55
C GLU A 372 6.21 -18.31 -3.63
N TRP A 373 6.95 -18.08 -2.54
CA TRP A 373 7.27 -19.14 -1.58
C TRP A 373 6.06 -19.63 -0.76
N MET A 374 4.95 -18.88 -0.74
CA MET A 374 3.81 -19.14 0.14
C MET A 374 2.76 -20.06 -0.49
N ASP A 375 2.72 -20.18 -1.81
CA ASP A 375 1.69 -20.99 -2.49
C ASP A 375 1.65 -22.45 -2.02
N PRO A 376 2.78 -23.17 -1.85
CA PRO A 376 2.76 -24.53 -1.28
C PRO A 376 2.13 -24.61 0.11
N PHE A 377 2.23 -23.55 0.92
CA PHE A 377 1.64 -23.50 2.26
C PHE A 377 0.14 -23.18 2.24
N LYS A 378 -0.32 -22.39 1.26
CA LYS A 378 -1.75 -22.17 1.05
C LYS A 378 -2.43 -23.46 0.60
N ASP A 379 -1.80 -24.18 -0.33
CA ASP A 379 -2.29 -25.46 -0.83
C ASP A 379 -2.32 -26.51 0.28
N GLU A 380 -1.23 -26.62 1.07
CA GLU A 380 -1.17 -27.50 2.25
C GLU A 380 -2.30 -27.17 3.24
N ALA A 381 -2.44 -25.90 3.64
CA ALA A 381 -3.47 -25.49 4.60
C ALA A 381 -4.89 -25.73 4.08
N SER A 382 -5.12 -25.53 2.77
CA SER A 382 -6.42 -25.80 2.14
C SER A 382 -6.75 -27.28 2.18
N ASN A 383 -5.83 -28.13 1.72
CA ASN A 383 -6.03 -29.58 1.69
C ASN A 383 -6.19 -30.15 3.10
N GLU A 384 -5.31 -29.79 4.04
CA GLU A 384 -5.39 -30.21 5.44
C GLU A 384 -6.74 -29.82 6.07
N THR A 385 -7.22 -28.60 5.81
CA THR A 385 -8.52 -28.13 6.30
C THR A 385 -9.65 -28.98 5.72
N ILE A 386 -9.71 -29.14 4.39
CA ILE A 386 -10.78 -29.89 3.72
C ILE A 386 -10.81 -31.34 4.21
N GLU A 387 -9.66 -32.03 4.22
CA GLU A 387 -9.56 -33.41 4.69
C GLU A 387 -10.00 -33.57 6.14
N THR A 388 -9.60 -32.65 7.00
CA THR A 388 -9.98 -32.65 8.41
C THR A 388 -11.48 -32.46 8.58
N LEU A 389 -12.06 -31.46 7.91
CA LEU A 389 -13.49 -31.16 8.02
C LEU A 389 -14.36 -32.30 7.46
N LEU A 390 -13.93 -32.95 6.37
CA LEU A 390 -14.60 -34.13 5.82
C LEU A 390 -14.51 -35.33 6.77
N ARG A 391 -13.34 -35.56 7.40
CA ARG A 391 -13.16 -36.61 8.41
C ARG A 391 -14.06 -36.38 9.63
N VAL A 392 -14.15 -35.14 10.09
CA VAL A 392 -15.08 -34.74 11.16
C VAL A 392 -16.51 -35.04 10.74
N ALA A 393 -16.93 -34.56 9.56
CA ALA A 393 -18.28 -34.78 9.06
C ALA A 393 -18.66 -36.27 8.94
N ALA A 394 -17.71 -37.14 8.57
CA ALA A 394 -17.92 -38.57 8.46
C ALA A 394 -18.21 -39.26 9.82
N ASN A 395 -17.75 -38.68 10.93
CA ASN A 395 -17.96 -39.20 12.27
C ASN A 395 -19.19 -38.61 12.98
N LEU A 396 -19.84 -37.61 12.39
CA LEU A 396 -21.05 -36.99 12.93
C LEU A 396 -22.31 -37.75 12.49
N ASN A 397 -23.34 -37.72 13.34
CA ASN A 397 -24.64 -38.26 12.96
C ASN A 397 -25.38 -37.21 12.13
N MET A 398 -25.75 -37.56 10.89
CA MET A 398 -26.47 -36.65 9.99
C MET A 398 -27.76 -36.11 10.61
N GLN A 399 -28.49 -36.88 11.41
CA GLN A 399 -29.75 -36.45 12.02
C GLN A 399 -29.49 -35.48 13.19
N ASP A 400 -28.61 -35.89 14.11
CA ASP A 400 -28.37 -35.16 15.36
C ASP A 400 -27.52 -33.90 15.14
N ASP A 401 -26.55 -33.96 14.22
CA ASP A 401 -25.55 -32.91 13.98
C ASP A 401 -25.78 -32.13 12.67
N THR A 402 -27.00 -32.19 12.11
CA THR A 402 -27.35 -31.64 10.79
C THR A 402 -26.80 -30.21 10.57
N ARG A 403 -26.95 -29.32 11.56
CA ARG A 403 -26.52 -27.92 11.48
C ARG A 403 -24.99 -27.77 11.47
N LEU A 404 -24.28 -28.59 12.23
CA LEU A 404 -22.82 -28.59 12.24
C LEU A 404 -22.28 -29.09 10.90
N ILE A 405 -22.87 -30.14 10.34
CA ILE A 405 -22.53 -30.67 9.01
C ILE A 405 -22.75 -29.61 7.92
N LEU A 406 -23.85 -28.85 8.00
CA LEU A 406 -24.10 -27.74 7.08
C LEU A 406 -23.00 -26.66 7.18
N LYS A 407 -22.58 -26.29 8.40
CA LYS A 407 -21.49 -25.33 8.64
C LYS A 407 -20.14 -25.85 8.12
N LEU A 408 -19.86 -27.14 8.29
CA LEU A 408 -18.67 -27.80 7.74
C LEU A 408 -18.64 -27.69 6.22
N ALA A 409 -19.74 -28.06 5.56
CA ALA A 409 -19.86 -27.97 4.11
C ALA A 409 -19.72 -26.52 3.60
N ASP A 410 -20.33 -25.54 4.28
CA ASP A 410 -20.19 -24.13 3.95
C ASP A 410 -18.75 -23.62 4.04
N ILE A 411 -17.99 -24.09 5.04
CA ILE A 411 -16.58 -23.75 5.18
C ILE A 411 -15.76 -24.45 4.11
N ILE A 412 -15.96 -25.75 3.84
CA ILE A 412 -15.27 -26.46 2.75
C ILE A 412 -15.45 -25.72 1.41
N PHE A 413 -16.65 -25.23 1.11
CA PHE A 413 -16.90 -24.44 -0.11
C PHE A 413 -16.13 -23.11 -0.20
N LYS A 414 -15.66 -22.55 0.93
CA LYS A 414 -14.78 -21.37 0.92
C LYS A 414 -13.35 -21.71 0.54
N PHE A 415 -12.92 -22.94 0.77
CA PHE A 415 -11.60 -23.45 0.41
C PHE A 415 -11.59 -24.02 -1.01
N ASP A 416 -12.62 -24.80 -1.35
CA ASP A 416 -12.84 -25.43 -2.64
C ASP A 416 -14.33 -25.33 -3.03
N TYR A 417 -14.65 -24.38 -3.91
CA TYR A 417 -16.02 -24.13 -4.36
C TYR A 417 -16.56 -25.23 -5.30
N LEU A 418 -15.70 -26.14 -5.77
CA LEU A 418 -16.05 -27.28 -6.63
C LEU A 418 -15.95 -28.62 -5.88
N ASN A 419 -15.98 -28.60 -4.55
CA ASN A 419 -15.92 -29.81 -3.75
C ASN A 419 -17.25 -30.61 -3.81
N GLU A 420 -17.22 -31.77 -4.48
CA GLU A 420 -18.40 -32.64 -4.62
C GLU A 420 -18.88 -33.25 -3.29
N HIS A 421 -17.96 -33.56 -2.37
CA HIS A 421 -18.32 -34.09 -1.05
C HIS A 421 -19.06 -33.04 -0.20
N ALA A 422 -18.60 -31.79 -0.23
CA ALA A 422 -19.29 -30.68 0.42
C ALA A 422 -20.69 -30.48 -0.16
N LEU A 423 -20.85 -30.61 -1.48
CA LEU A 423 -22.16 -30.57 -2.12
C LEU A 423 -23.09 -31.65 -1.58
N TYR A 424 -22.62 -32.90 -1.53
CA TYR A 424 -23.41 -34.01 -0.99
C TYR A 424 -23.81 -33.78 0.46
N LEU A 425 -22.87 -33.39 1.33
CA LEU A 425 -23.14 -33.10 2.75
C LEU A 425 -24.18 -31.98 2.88
N LYS A 426 -24.05 -30.91 2.11
CA LYS A 426 -24.94 -29.74 2.14
C LYS A 426 -26.35 -30.08 1.67
N CYS A 427 -26.50 -30.77 0.54
CA CYS A 427 -27.80 -31.19 0.02
C CYS A 427 -28.49 -32.15 1.00
N LYS A 428 -27.75 -33.13 1.57
CA LYS A 428 -28.30 -34.08 2.53
C LYS A 428 -28.73 -33.41 3.83
N ALA A 429 -27.92 -32.48 4.36
CA ALA A 429 -28.28 -31.71 5.54
C ALA A 429 -29.56 -30.86 5.31
N TYR A 430 -29.68 -30.22 4.14
CA TYR A 430 -30.91 -29.51 3.78
C TYR A 430 -32.13 -30.44 3.66
N GLY A 431 -31.96 -31.66 3.13
CA GLY A 431 -33.01 -32.67 3.06
C GLY A 431 -33.53 -33.05 4.45
N VAL A 432 -32.63 -33.30 5.40
CA VAL A 432 -32.99 -33.58 6.80
C VAL A 432 -33.73 -32.40 7.46
N LEU A 433 -33.35 -31.17 7.14
CA LEU A 433 -34.03 -29.96 7.63
C LEU A 433 -35.36 -29.65 6.90
N GLY A 434 -35.76 -30.45 5.90
CA GLY A 434 -36.93 -30.16 5.05
C GLY A 434 -36.76 -28.95 4.12
N GLN A 435 -35.54 -28.45 3.96
CA GLN A 435 -35.21 -27.24 3.20
C GLN A 435 -34.85 -27.56 1.74
N HIS A 436 -35.75 -28.24 1.01
CA HIS A 436 -35.51 -28.71 -0.36
C HIS A 436 -35.12 -27.59 -1.34
N ALA A 437 -35.69 -26.39 -1.19
CA ALA A 437 -35.30 -25.23 -1.99
C ALA A 437 -33.83 -24.83 -1.75
N GLY A 438 -33.33 -24.96 -0.51
CA GLY A 438 -31.93 -24.73 -0.16
C GLY A 438 -31.00 -25.75 -0.82
N ALA A 439 -31.37 -27.03 -0.78
CA ALA A 439 -30.63 -28.10 -1.45
C ALA A 439 -30.52 -27.86 -2.97
N LYS A 440 -31.65 -27.50 -3.61
CA LYS A 440 -31.70 -27.24 -5.05
C LYS A 440 -30.86 -26.04 -5.45
N ASN A 441 -30.94 -24.94 -4.69
CA ASN A 441 -30.13 -23.76 -4.93
C ASN A 441 -28.62 -24.03 -4.79
N ALA A 442 -28.21 -24.83 -3.79
CA ALA A 442 -26.81 -25.21 -3.61
C ALA A 442 -26.30 -26.04 -4.80
N TYR A 443 -27.10 -27.01 -5.25
CA TYR A 443 -26.80 -27.83 -6.42
C TYR A 443 -26.71 -27.01 -7.71
N ASP A 444 -27.71 -26.19 -8.01
CA ASP A 444 -27.74 -25.41 -9.25
C ASP A 444 -26.56 -24.44 -9.33
N LYS A 445 -26.20 -23.80 -8.20
CA LYS A 445 -25.01 -22.95 -8.12
C LYS A 445 -23.74 -23.77 -8.38
N PHE A 446 -23.60 -24.94 -7.78
CA PHE A 446 -22.44 -25.80 -8.01
C PHE A 446 -22.31 -26.21 -9.47
N VAL A 447 -23.42 -26.64 -10.11
CA VAL A 447 -23.43 -27.03 -11.52
C VAL A 447 -23.02 -25.87 -12.43
N GLU A 448 -23.48 -24.65 -12.14
CA GLU A 448 -23.09 -23.46 -12.88
C GLU A 448 -21.58 -23.20 -12.77
N GLU A 449 -21.03 -23.23 -11.55
CA GLU A 449 -19.60 -23.04 -11.32
C GLU A 449 -18.75 -24.17 -11.91
N TYR A 450 -19.19 -25.42 -11.81
CA TYR A 450 -18.54 -26.59 -12.39
C TYR A 450 -18.46 -26.45 -13.92
N LYS A 451 -19.58 -26.08 -14.56
CA LYS A 451 -19.61 -25.83 -16.01
C LYS A 451 -18.74 -24.65 -16.41
N ARG A 452 -18.68 -23.60 -15.59
CA ARG A 452 -17.82 -22.44 -15.84
C ARG A 452 -16.34 -22.81 -15.77
N ALA A 453 -15.95 -23.65 -14.81
CA ALA A 453 -14.56 -24.05 -14.60
C ALA A 453 -14.07 -25.10 -15.61
N TYR A 454 -14.89 -26.12 -15.90
CA TYR A 454 -14.48 -27.27 -16.72
C TYR A 454 -15.07 -27.27 -18.14
N GLY A 455 -16.02 -26.40 -18.45
CA GLY A 455 -16.69 -26.35 -19.75
C GLY A 455 -17.67 -27.50 -20.02
N THR A 456 -17.82 -28.45 -19.09
CA THR A 456 -18.67 -29.63 -19.20
C THR A 456 -19.78 -29.60 -18.15
N ALA A 457 -20.87 -30.33 -18.41
CA ALA A 457 -21.95 -30.46 -17.43
C ALA A 457 -21.53 -31.40 -16.29
N PHE A 458 -21.94 -31.06 -15.06
CA PHE A 458 -21.82 -31.96 -13.93
C PHE A 458 -22.71 -33.20 -14.16
N ASN A 459 -22.15 -34.38 -13.93
CA ASN A 459 -22.74 -35.66 -14.36
C ASN A 459 -23.64 -36.33 -13.32
N VAL A 460 -23.65 -35.86 -12.06
CA VAL A 460 -24.52 -36.39 -11.01
C VAL A 460 -25.82 -35.58 -10.98
N PRO A 461 -26.99 -36.16 -11.29
CA PRO A 461 -28.26 -35.44 -11.24
C PRO A 461 -28.67 -35.16 -9.79
N PHE A 462 -29.43 -34.08 -9.57
CA PHE A 462 -29.89 -33.67 -8.24
C PHE A 462 -30.62 -34.80 -7.50
N ASN A 463 -31.45 -35.57 -8.21
CA ASN A 463 -32.21 -36.67 -7.62
C ASN A 463 -31.32 -37.80 -7.09
N ASP A 464 -30.08 -37.96 -7.56
CA ASP A 464 -29.17 -39.01 -7.06
C ASP A 464 -28.47 -38.56 -5.77
N LEU A 465 -28.32 -37.25 -5.57
CA LEU A 465 -27.90 -36.67 -4.29
C LEU A 465 -29.04 -36.69 -3.27
N ASP A 466 -30.29 -36.56 -3.73
CA ASP A 466 -31.49 -36.52 -2.88
C ASP A 466 -32.16 -37.90 -2.67
N SER A 467 -32.00 -38.90 -3.54
CA SER A 467 -32.69 -40.20 -3.42
C SER A 467 -32.10 -41.14 -2.36
N LYS A 468 -30.94 -40.83 -1.79
CA LYS A 468 -30.52 -41.39 -0.50
C LYS A 468 -31.29 -40.77 0.70
N CYS A 469 -32.23 -39.85 0.47
CA CYS A 469 -33.03 -39.15 1.48
C CYS A 469 -34.45 -39.70 1.71
N THR A 470 -34.91 -40.75 1.02
CA THR A 470 -36.23 -41.33 1.36
C THR A 470 -36.10 -42.41 2.43
N CYS A 471 -36.03 -42.00 3.69
CA CYS A 471 -36.55 -42.83 4.77
C CYS A 471 -38.07 -42.94 4.56
N HIS A 472 -38.53 -44.06 4.02
CA HIS A 472 -39.95 -44.39 4.01
C HIS A 472 -40.47 -44.44 5.45
N HIS A 473 -41.13 -43.37 5.89
CA HIS A 473 -42.23 -43.49 6.84
C HIS A 473 -43.52 -43.52 6.03
N ARG A 474 -44.10 -44.71 5.91
CA ARG A 474 -45.54 -44.87 5.83
C ARG A 474 -46.00 -45.70 7.04
N PRO A 475 -47.15 -45.34 7.63
CA PRO A 475 -47.67 -45.95 8.85
C PRO A 475 -47.98 -47.44 8.71
#